data_AF-A0A6C0JLD1-F1
#
_entry.id   AF-A0A6C0JLD1-F1
#
_cell.length_a   1.000
_cell.length_b   1.000
_cell.length_c   1.000
_cell.angle_alpha   90.00
_cell.angle_beta   90.00
_cell.angle_gamma   90.00
#
_symmetry.space_group_name_H-M   'P 1'
#
loop_
_entity.id
_entity.type
_entity.pdbx_description
1 polymer ?
#
loop_
_entity_poly.entity_id
_entity_poly.type
_entity_poly.pdbx_seq_one_letter_code
_entity_poly.pdbx_strand_id
1 'polypeptide(L)'
;MTLLLPINLLPINLLPIVALNLIREYSKPLTRPDWRTFERIMRIENYMFHIQYKFCVYHSPLYSLVVKNMYSSEFYMSYQYIFSWGIDSYIKLFGGNKDILLSNKLLNHQQNLYLNLNFNLGL
;
A
#
# COMPACT_ATOMS: atom_id res chain seq x y z
N MET A 1 25.68 -0.85 0.50
CA MET A 1 25.75 0.39 1.29
C MET A 1 24.43 0.55 2.02
N THR A 2 24.31 -0.07 3.20
CA THR A 2 23.09 -0.11 4.00
C THR A 2 23.00 1.16 4.85
N LEU A 3 22.03 2.03 4.55
CA LEU A 3 21.66 3.14 5.42
C LEU A 3 20.97 2.57 6.67
N LEU A 4 21.77 2.16 7.66
CA LEU A 4 21.31 2.00 9.03
C LEU A 4 21.12 3.41 9.59
N LEU A 5 19.88 3.90 9.51
CA LEU A 5 19.49 5.13 10.19
C LEU A 5 19.75 4.93 11.69
N PRO A 6 20.61 5.74 12.33
CA PRO A 6 20.85 5.62 13.76
C PRO A 6 19.55 6.02 14.47
N ILE A 7 18.87 5.04 15.05
CA ILE A 7 17.65 5.23 15.86
C ILE A 7 17.90 6.26 17.00
N ASN A 8 19.16 6.46 17.36
CA ASN A 8 19.60 7.38 18.41
C ASN A 8 19.55 8.88 18.03
N LEU A 9 19.19 9.24 16.79
CA LEU A 9 19.04 10.64 16.37
C LEU A 9 17.59 11.13 16.31
N LEU A 10 16.60 10.25 16.48
CA LEU A 10 15.22 10.68 16.64
C LEU A 10 15.04 11.23 18.05
N PRO A 11 14.46 12.42 18.25
CA PRO A 11 14.08 12.87 19.57
C PRO A 11 12.87 12.02 20.02
N ILE A 12 13.16 10.83 20.52
CA ILE A 12 12.18 9.84 21.01
C ILE A 12 11.25 10.48 22.04
N ASN A 13 11.71 11.51 22.75
CA ASN A 13 10.94 12.25 23.76
C ASN A 13 9.89 13.22 23.19
N LEU A 14 9.84 13.46 21.88
CA LEU A 14 8.85 14.35 21.24
C LEU A 14 7.64 13.60 20.65
N LEU A 15 7.71 12.27 20.55
CA LEU A 15 6.64 11.49 19.95
C LEU A 15 5.64 11.02 21.01
N PRO A 16 4.32 11.10 20.73
CA PRO A 16 3.31 10.49 21.58
C PRO A 16 3.64 9.01 21.81
N ILE A 17 3.39 8.51 23.03
CA ILE A 17 3.67 7.11 23.41
C ILE A 17 3.09 6.10 22.41
N VAL A 18 1.96 6.42 21.80
CA VAL A 18 1.29 5.62 20.76
C VAL A 18 2.15 5.53 19.48
N ALA A 19 2.74 6.65 19.04
CA ALA A 19 3.61 6.67 17.87
C ALA A 19 4.91 5.90 18.11
N LEU A 20 5.49 6.00 19.31
CA LEU A 20 6.66 5.21 19.69
C LEU A 20 6.36 3.71 19.70
N ASN A 21 5.20 3.31 20.23
CA ASN A 21 4.77 1.92 20.20
C ASN A 21 4.60 1.42 18.77
N LEU A 22 3.99 2.20 17.89
CA LEU A 22 3.88 1.84 16.48
C LEU A 22 5.25 1.69 15.82
N ILE A 23 6.16 2.67 15.97
CA ILE A 23 7.50 2.56 15.41
C ILE A 23 8.20 1.30 15.92
N ARG A 24 8.12 1.03 17.22
CA ARG A 24 8.71 -0.16 17.84
C ARG A 24 8.12 -1.47 17.31
N GLU A 25 6.82 -1.53 17.06
CA GLU A 25 6.19 -2.72 16.48
C GLU A 25 6.57 -2.91 15.01
N TYR A 26 6.56 -1.83 14.20
CA TYR A 26 6.85 -1.89 12.77
C TYR A 26 8.35 -1.99 12.43
N SER A 27 9.24 -1.75 13.39
CA SER A 27 10.70 -1.91 13.21
C SER A 27 11.23 -3.29 13.64
N LYS A 28 10.38 -4.15 14.22
CA LYS A 28 10.76 -5.54 14.51
C LYS A 28 11.00 -6.32 13.22
N PRO A 29 11.97 -7.26 13.21
CA PRO A 29 12.21 -8.09 12.04
C PRO A 29 10.96 -8.90 11.65
N LEU A 30 10.65 -8.91 10.35
CA LEU A 30 9.55 -9.66 9.70
C LEU A 30 9.59 -11.18 9.92
N THR A 31 10.52 -11.70 10.71
CA THR A 31 10.68 -13.13 11.04
C THR A 31 10.10 -13.50 12.40
N ARG A 32 9.63 -12.53 13.21
CA ARG A 32 9.08 -12.79 14.56
C ARG A 32 7.68 -13.45 14.54
N PRO A 33 7.43 -14.60 15.17
CA PRO A 33 6.14 -15.30 15.09
C PRO A 33 4.88 -14.42 15.30
N ASP A 34 5.02 -13.43 16.17
CA ASP A 34 4.06 -12.41 16.61
C ASP A 34 3.67 -11.36 15.55
N TRP A 35 4.43 -11.18 14.45
CA TRP A 35 4.03 -10.25 13.37
C TRP A 35 2.80 -10.74 12.60
N ARG A 36 2.57 -12.06 12.59
CA ARG A 36 1.42 -12.68 11.92
C ARG A 36 0.10 -12.42 12.64
N THR A 37 0.16 -12.15 13.94
CA THR A 37 -1.00 -11.85 14.80
C THR A 37 -1.23 -10.35 14.98
N PHE A 38 -0.32 -9.50 14.50
CA PHE A 38 -0.51 -8.06 14.52
C PHE A 38 -1.59 -7.66 13.51
N GLU A 39 -2.80 -7.41 14.01
CA GLU A 39 -3.82 -6.73 13.22
C GLU A 39 -3.35 -5.30 12.96
N ARG A 40 -3.00 -5.00 11.70
CA ARG A 40 -2.80 -3.61 11.30
C ARG A 40 -4.06 -2.84 11.68
N ILE A 41 -3.90 -1.78 12.47
CA ILE A 41 -4.98 -0.89 12.92
C ILE A 41 -5.87 -0.46 11.76
N MET A 42 -5.30 -0.36 10.56
CA MET A 42 -6.04 -0.13 9.33
C MET A 42 -5.81 -1.27 8.34
N ARG A 43 -6.91 -1.86 7.87
CA ARG A 43 -6.92 -2.75 6.71
C ARG A 43 -6.41 -1.99 5.48
N ILE A 44 -5.55 -2.64 4.70
CA ILE A 44 -4.90 -2.00 3.55
C ILE A 44 -5.92 -1.58 2.48
N GLU A 45 -7.03 -2.29 2.36
CA GLU A 45 -8.18 -1.95 1.52
C GLU A 45 -8.78 -0.61 1.93
N ASN A 46 -8.99 -0.41 3.23
CA ASN A 46 -9.49 0.87 3.76
C ASN A 46 -8.48 1.99 3.47
N TYR A 47 -7.20 1.72 3.66
CA TYR A 47 -6.15 2.69 3.36
C TYR A 47 -6.13 3.09 1.88
N MET A 48 -6.24 2.11 0.96
CA MET A 48 -6.31 2.36 -0.48
C MET A 48 -7.57 3.17 -0.86
N PHE A 49 -8.71 2.86 -0.25
CA PHE A 49 -9.95 3.64 -0.40
C PHE A 49 -9.77 5.08 0.09
N HIS A 50 -9.11 5.28 1.24
CA HIS A 50 -8.82 6.60 1.79
C HIS A 50 -7.89 7.42 0.89
N ILE A 51 -6.87 6.80 0.30
CA ILE A 51 -6.02 7.47 -0.70
C ILE A 51 -6.84 7.87 -1.92
N GLN A 52 -7.60 6.94 -2.49
CA GLN A 52 -8.32 7.15 -3.75
C GLN A 52 -9.46 8.17 -3.63
N TYR A 53 -10.19 8.17 -2.51
CA TYR A 53 -11.46 8.92 -2.39
C TYR A 53 -11.48 9.99 -1.27
N LYS A 54 -10.50 10.01 -0.35
CA LYS A 54 -10.48 10.96 0.79
C LYS A 54 -9.23 11.84 0.83
N PHE A 55 -8.82 12.35 -0.34
CA PHE A 55 -7.72 13.31 -0.47
C PHE A 55 -7.94 14.60 0.36
N CYS A 56 -9.19 14.93 0.69
CA CYS A 56 -9.56 16.27 1.17
C CYS A 56 -9.77 16.44 2.69
N VAL A 57 -9.62 15.40 3.52
CA VAL A 57 -10.01 15.50 4.95
C VAL A 57 -8.81 15.63 5.90
N TYR A 58 -7.62 15.20 5.51
CA TYR A 58 -6.44 15.17 6.40
C TYR A 58 -5.28 16.00 5.83
N HIS A 59 -5.10 17.20 6.36
CA HIS A 59 -4.06 18.17 5.95
C HIS A 59 -2.71 18.01 6.69
N SER A 60 -2.45 16.88 7.36
CA SER A 60 -1.18 16.74 8.06
C SER A 60 -0.03 16.58 7.04
N PRO A 61 1.11 17.29 7.19
CA PRO A 61 2.25 17.15 6.28
C PRO A 61 2.75 15.71 6.17
N LEU A 62 2.66 14.95 7.26
CA LEU A 62 3.03 13.53 7.30
C LEU A 62 2.08 12.70 6.44
N TYR A 63 0.77 12.91 6.55
CA TYR A 63 -0.21 12.20 5.72
C TYR A 63 0.04 12.49 4.24
N SER A 64 0.22 13.76 3.87
CA SER A 64 0.55 14.17 2.50
C SER A 64 1.81 13.51 1.97
N LEU A 65 2.86 13.40 2.80
CA LEU A 65 4.11 12.73 2.42
C LEU A 65 3.91 11.24 2.16
N VAL A 66 3.20 10.54 3.05
CA VAL A 66 2.92 9.11 2.89
C VAL A 66 2.06 8.87 1.65
N VAL A 67 1.02 9.67 1.46
CA VAL A 67 0.15 9.59 0.27
C VAL A 67 0.97 9.82 -1.00
N LYS A 68 1.81 10.87 -1.05
CA LYS A 68 2.68 11.14 -2.20
C LYS A 68 3.58 9.95 -2.54
N ASN A 69 4.24 9.37 -1.53
CA ASN A 69 5.09 8.20 -1.73
C ASN A 69 4.30 6.98 -2.21
N MET A 70 3.08 6.80 -1.70
CA MET A 70 2.20 5.72 -2.12
C MET A 70 1.78 5.89 -3.59
N TYR A 71 1.36 7.09 -4.01
CA TYR A 71 1.02 7.40 -5.40
C TYR A 71 2.18 7.14 -6.37
N SER A 72 3.42 7.39 -5.93
CA SER A 72 4.61 7.12 -6.74
C SER A 72 5.06 5.66 -6.72
N SER A 73 4.45 4.80 -5.89
CA SER A 73 4.86 3.39 -5.81
C SER A 73 4.37 2.61 -7.03
N GLU A 74 5.18 1.66 -7.48
CA GLU A 74 4.79 0.73 -8.55
C GLU A 74 3.50 0.02 -8.21
N PHE A 75 3.33 -0.42 -6.95
CA PHE A 75 2.13 -1.10 -6.49
C PHE A 75 0.86 -0.27 -6.71
N TYR A 76 0.87 1.02 -6.34
CA TYR A 76 -0.31 1.87 -6.53
C TYR A 76 -0.60 2.10 -8.02
N MET A 77 0.45 2.23 -8.83
CA MET A 77 0.31 2.30 -10.29
C MET A 77 -0.32 1.02 -10.85
N SER A 78 0.19 -0.16 -10.48
CA SER A 78 -0.41 -1.45 -10.88
C SER A 78 -1.86 -1.54 -10.42
N TYR A 79 -2.15 -1.18 -9.17
CA TYR A 79 -3.49 -1.24 -8.58
C TYR A 79 -4.52 -0.42 -9.37
N GLN A 80 -4.21 0.85 -9.68
CA GLN A 80 -5.10 1.71 -10.47
C GLN A 80 -5.19 1.28 -11.94
N TYR A 81 -4.08 0.85 -12.52
CA TYR A 81 -4.02 0.48 -13.93
C TYR A 81 -4.79 -0.81 -14.23
N ILE A 82 -4.59 -1.83 -13.39
CA ILE A 82 -5.28 -3.12 -13.51
C ILE A 82 -6.79 -2.93 -13.35
N PHE A 83 -7.22 -2.09 -12.41
CA PHE A 83 -8.64 -1.75 -12.25
C PHE A 83 -9.25 -1.14 -13.52
N SER A 84 -8.52 -0.25 -14.19
CA SER A 84 -9.06 0.55 -15.29
C SER A 84 -8.95 -0.15 -16.65
N TRP A 85 -7.88 -0.91 -16.87
CA TRP A 85 -7.53 -1.48 -18.20
C TRP A 85 -7.18 -2.97 -18.17
N GLY A 86 -7.20 -3.61 -17.00
CA GLY A 86 -6.85 -5.00 -16.83
C GLY A 86 -5.34 -5.27 -16.78
N ILE A 87 -5.01 -6.45 -16.26
CA ILE A 87 -3.65 -6.94 -16.04
C ILE A 87 -2.85 -7.11 -17.33
N ASP A 88 -3.48 -7.55 -18.41
CA ASP A 88 -2.78 -7.81 -19.67
C ASP A 88 -2.30 -6.50 -20.31
N SER A 89 -3.11 -5.43 -20.21
CA SER A 89 -2.72 -4.07 -20.62
C SER A 89 -1.57 -3.52 -19.79
N TYR A 90 -1.60 -3.74 -18.47
CA TYR A 90 -0.51 -3.36 -17.59
C TYR A 90 0.81 -4.06 -17.96
N ILE A 91 0.78 -5.39 -18.12
CA ILE A 91 1.97 -6.18 -18.47
C ILE A 91 2.54 -5.76 -19.83
N LYS A 92 1.68 -5.42 -20.80
CA LYS A 92 2.13 -4.94 -22.12
C LYS A 92 2.98 -3.66 -22.03
N LEU A 93 2.67 -2.76 -21.08
CA LEU A 93 3.35 -1.47 -20.94
C LEU A 93 4.52 -1.51 -19.95
N PHE A 94 4.37 -2.23 -18.83
CA PHE A 94 5.30 -2.20 -17.71
C PHE A 94 6.04 -3.53 -17.51
N GLY A 95 5.66 -4.58 -18.24
CA GLY A 95 6.21 -5.92 -18.08
C GLY A 95 5.71 -6.64 -16.83
N GLY A 96 6.41 -7.71 -16.46
CA GLY A 96 6.09 -8.54 -15.30
C GLY A 96 5.38 -9.84 -15.64
N ASN A 97 5.24 -10.70 -14.63
CA ASN A 97 4.58 -12.00 -14.75
C ASN A 97 3.19 -11.92 -14.11
N LYS A 98 2.17 -12.36 -14.85
CA LYS A 98 0.76 -12.33 -14.45
C LYS A 98 0.51 -13.07 -13.14
N ASP A 99 1.06 -14.27 -12.99
CA ASP A 99 0.84 -15.12 -11.81
C ASP A 99 1.48 -14.49 -10.57
N ILE A 100 2.67 -13.90 -10.71
CA ILE A 100 3.34 -13.18 -9.62
C ILE A 100 2.53 -11.96 -9.20
N LEU A 101 2.09 -11.13 -10.15
CA LEU A 101 1.30 -9.92 -9.89
C LEU A 101 -0.04 -10.27 -9.23
N LEU A 102 -0.75 -11.27 -9.75
CA LEU A 102 -2.06 -11.69 -9.25
C LEU A 102 -1.99 -12.59 -8.00
N SER A 103 -0.81 -13.06 -7.59
CA SER A 103 -0.63 -13.64 -6.26
C SER A 103 -0.89 -12.61 -5.13
N ASN A 104 -0.77 -11.32 -5.44
CA ASN A 104 -1.19 -10.26 -4.55
C ASN A 104 -2.73 -10.15 -4.54
N LYS A 105 -3.33 -10.41 -3.38
CA LYS A 105 -4.79 -10.42 -3.19
C LYS A 105 -5.46 -9.12 -3.64
N LEU A 106 -4.81 -7.97 -3.47
CA LEU A 106 -5.37 -6.66 -3.82
C LEU A 106 -5.37 -6.44 -5.33
N LEU A 107 -4.28 -6.80 -6.02
CA LEU A 107 -4.20 -6.67 -7.47
C LEU A 107 -5.15 -7.67 -8.15
N ASN A 108 -5.26 -8.89 -7.61
CA ASN A 108 -6.26 -9.85 -8.06
C ASN A 108 -7.69 -9.35 -7.87
N HIS A 109 -7.97 -8.71 -6.73
CA HIS A 109 -9.26 -8.07 -6.51
C HIS A 109 -9.54 -6.99 -7.56
N GLN A 110 -8.57 -6.13 -7.90
CA GLN A 110 -8.73 -5.12 -8.96
C GLN A 110 -8.98 -5.75 -10.33
N GLN A 111 -8.28 -6.83 -10.67
CA GLN A 111 -8.52 -7.56 -11.92
C GLN A 111 -9.95 -8.13 -11.97
N ASN A 112 -10.45 -8.68 -10.87
CA ASN A 112 -11.82 -9.18 -10.81
C ASN A 112 -12.85 -8.05 -10.95
N LEU A 113 -12.60 -6.88 -10.37
CA LEU A 113 -13.45 -5.70 -10.56
C LEU A 113 -13.49 -5.27 -12.03
N TYR A 114 -12.34 -5.20 -12.70
CA TYR A 114 -12.24 -4.90 -14.12
C TYR A 114 -13.05 -5.89 -14.98
N LEU A 115 -12.88 -7.20 -14.76
CA LEU A 115 -13.61 -8.23 -15.50
C LEU A 115 -15.13 -8.11 -15.29
N ASN A 116 -15.57 -7.88 -14.06
CA ASN A 116 -16.99 -7.70 -13.75
C ASN A 116 -17.57 -6.46 -14.42
N LEU A 117 -16.82 -5.35 -14.45
CA LEU A 117 -17.26 -4.12 -15.11
C LEU A 117 -17.39 -4.32 -16.63
N ASN A 118 -16.42 -4.95 -17.28
CA ASN A 118 -16.49 -5.22 -18.72
C ASN A 118 -17.61 -6.20 -19.07
N PHE A 119 -17.79 -7.26 -18.27
CA PHE A 119 -18.89 -8.21 -18.47
C PHE A 119 -20.26 -7.52 -18.40
N ASN A 120 -20.44 -6.60 -17.44
CA ASN A 120 -21.67 -5.82 -17.32
C ASN A 120 -21.85 -4.77 -18.43
N LEU A 121 -20.77 -4.33 -19.07
CA LEU A 121 -20.78 -3.35 -20.16
C LEU A 121 -20.84 -3.99 -21.55
N GLY A 122 -20.78 -5.32 -21.65
CA GLY A 122 -20.87 -6.05 -22.93
C GLY A 122 -19.70 -5.81 -23.88
N LEU A 123 -18.54 -5.39 -23.36
CA LEU A 123 -17.27 -5.20 -24.07
C LEU A 123 -16.32 -6.37 -23.78
#